data_AF-A0A1T4NP88-F1
#
_entry.id   AF-A0A1T4NP88-F1
#
_cell.length_a   1.000
_cell.length_b   1.000
_cell.length_c   1.000
_cell.angle_alpha   90.00
_cell.angle_beta   90.00
_cell.angle_gamma   90.00
#
_symmetry.space_group_name_H-M   'P 1'
#
loop_
_entity.id
_entity.type
_entity.pdbx_description
1 polymer ?
#
loop_
_entity_poly.entity_id
_entity_poly.type
_entity_poly.pdbx_seq_one_letter_code
_entity_poly.pdbx_strand_id
1 'polypeptide(L)'
;MKRLLLISIIIFGVLNGCSNSRHQQLAELGFERAYLDGYQDGCYSRSVAGATYLDGFRRDPERMATVVKYRNGWQDGFEHCYADNRSDYL
;
A
#
# COMPACT_ATOMS: atom_id res chain seq x y z
N MET A 1 11.00 15.68 39.19
CA MET A 1 11.28 16.06 37.79
C MET A 1 11.88 14.93 36.95
N LYS A 2 12.99 14.27 37.36
CA LYS A 2 13.56 13.11 36.61
C LYS A 2 12.60 11.94 36.35
N ARG A 3 11.75 11.59 37.32
CA ARG A 3 10.74 10.51 37.16
C ARG A 3 9.65 10.85 36.14
N LEU A 4 9.23 12.12 36.07
CA LEU A 4 8.26 12.60 35.08
C LEU A 4 8.84 12.59 33.67
N LEU A 5 10.13 12.92 33.53
CA LEU A 5 10.86 12.81 32.26
C LEU A 5 10.96 11.36 31.77
N LEU A 6 11.26 10.40 32.66
CA LEU A 6 11.33 8.98 32.32
C LEU A 6 9.97 8.42 31.88
N ILE A 7 8.89 8.80 32.58
CA ILE A 7 7.52 8.38 32.22
C ILE A 7 7.13 8.95 30.85
N SER A 8 7.46 10.22 30.58
CA SER A 8 7.22 10.85 29.28
C SER A 8 7.92 10.11 28.13
N ILE A 9 9.21 9.78 28.30
CA ILE A 9 9.99 9.05 27.29
C ILE A 9 9.39 7.67 27.00
N ILE A 10 8.94 6.96 28.03
CA ILE A 10 8.31 5.65 27.88
C ILE A 10 6.99 5.79 27.11
N ILE A 11 6.14 6.77 27.46
CA ILE A 11 4.86 7.01 26.77
C ILE A 11 5.05 7.36 25.29
N PHE A 12 6.02 8.21 24.95
CA PHE A 12 6.34 8.54 23.56
C PHE A 12 6.90 7.32 22.78
N GLY A 13 7.63 6.42 23.45
CA GLY A 13 8.12 5.19 22.83
C GLY A 13 7.00 4.23 22.40
N VAL A 14 5.95 4.08 23.22
CA VAL A 14 4.83 3.16 22.92
C VAL A 14 3.85 3.71 21.88
N LEU A 15 3.82 5.03 21.65
CA LEU A 15 2.96 5.67 20.65
C LEU A 15 3.50 5.53 19.22
N ASN A 16 4.77 5.13 19.04
CA ASN A 16 5.32 4.74 17.75
C ASN A 16 4.98 3.27 17.46
N GLY A 17 3.68 2.94 17.47
CA GLY A 17 3.19 1.64 17.00
C GLY A 17 3.66 1.43 15.56
N CYS A 18 4.27 0.26 15.30
CA CYS A 18 4.83 -0.07 14.00
C CYS A 18 3.73 -0.03 12.92
N SER A 19 3.68 1.02 12.08
CA SER A 19 2.91 0.98 10.85
C SER A 19 3.76 0.32 9.76
N ASN A 20 3.91 -1.01 9.84
CA ASN A 20 4.52 -1.73 8.72
C ASN A 20 3.67 -1.47 7.48
N SER A 21 4.26 -0.83 6.48
CA SER A 21 3.57 -0.61 5.21
C SER A 21 3.13 -1.97 4.65
N ARG A 22 2.00 -1.99 3.95
CA ARG A 22 1.50 -3.25 3.35
C ARG A 22 2.54 -3.88 2.40
N HIS A 23 3.28 -3.04 1.68
CA HIS A 23 4.39 -3.46 0.85
C HIS A 23 5.46 -4.21 1.67
N GLN A 24 5.81 -3.72 2.85
CA GLN A 24 6.79 -4.35 3.74
C GLN A 24 6.29 -5.69 4.29
N GLN A 25 5.01 -5.79 4.68
CA GLN A 25 4.44 -7.06 5.15
C GLN A 25 4.46 -8.14 4.05
N LEU A 26 4.09 -7.77 2.82
CA LEU A 26 4.16 -8.68 1.67
C LEU A 26 5.62 -9.05 1.34
N ALA A 27 6.56 -8.11 1.47
CA ALA A 27 7.98 -8.42 1.30
C ALA A 27 8.46 -9.45 2.34
N GLU A 28 8.07 -9.31 3.60
CA GLU A 28 8.41 -10.25 4.69
C GLU A 28 7.80 -11.64 4.46
N LEU A 29 6.64 -11.72 3.80
CA LEU A 29 6.01 -12.98 3.39
C LEU A 29 6.65 -13.62 2.15
N GLY A 30 7.69 -13.01 1.58
CA GLY A 30 8.46 -13.57 0.46
C GLY A 30 7.87 -13.26 -0.92
N PHE A 31 6.98 -12.27 -1.04
CA PHE A 31 6.50 -11.84 -2.35
C PHE A 31 7.63 -11.17 -3.16
N GLU A 32 7.70 -11.50 -4.45
CA GLU A 32 8.72 -10.97 -5.36
C GLU A 32 8.57 -9.46 -5.56
N ARG A 33 9.70 -8.74 -5.72
CA ARG A 33 9.71 -7.29 -5.94
C ARG A 33 8.75 -6.85 -7.05
N ALA A 34 8.72 -7.58 -8.18
CA ALA A 34 7.84 -7.24 -9.29
C ALA A 34 6.36 -7.28 -8.91
N TYR A 35 5.95 -8.24 -8.07
CA TYR A 35 4.59 -8.30 -7.54
C TYR A 35 4.31 -7.11 -6.62
N LEU A 36 5.24 -6.76 -5.73
CA LEU A 36 5.09 -5.65 -4.79
C LEU A 36 4.96 -4.29 -5.50
N ASP A 37 5.76 -4.07 -6.56
CA ASP A 37 5.67 -2.86 -7.39
C ASP A 37 4.29 -2.77 -8.06
N GLY A 38 3.83 -3.88 -8.64
CA GLY A 38 2.51 -3.98 -9.26
C GLY A 38 1.42 -3.66 -8.26
N TYR A 39 1.47 -4.28 -7.08
CA TYR A 39 0.50 -4.07 -6.00
C TYR A 39 0.38 -2.60 -5.60
N GLN A 40 1.52 -1.92 -5.44
CA GLN A 40 1.54 -0.50 -5.10
C GLN A 40 0.92 0.35 -6.23
N ASP A 41 1.32 0.12 -7.47
CA ASP A 41 0.79 0.82 -8.66
C ASP A 41 -0.71 0.60 -8.85
N GLY A 42 -1.20 -0.61 -8.61
CA GLY A 42 -2.63 -0.95 -8.63
C GLY A 42 -3.43 -0.16 -7.60
N CYS A 43 -2.92 -0.07 -6.36
CA CYS A 43 -3.55 0.73 -5.31
C CYS A 43 -3.58 2.24 -5.61
N TYR A 44 -2.54 2.79 -6.21
CA TYR A 44 -2.55 4.20 -6.66
C TYR A 44 -3.56 4.43 -7.79
N SER A 45 -3.78 3.41 -8.62
CA SER A 45 -4.68 3.47 -9.77
C SER A 45 -6.17 3.43 -9.43
N ARG A 46 -6.54 3.51 -8.14
CA ARG A 46 -7.93 3.61 -7.68
C ARG A 46 -8.56 4.95 -8.14
N SER A 47 -9.15 4.99 -9.33
CA SER A 47 -10.08 6.08 -9.66
C SER A 47 -11.32 5.53 -10.35
N VAL A 48 -12.46 5.72 -9.68
CA VAL A 48 -13.76 5.65 -10.34
C VAL A 48 -13.95 7.02 -10.97
N ALA A 49 -14.01 7.04 -12.31
CA ALA A 49 -14.28 8.21 -13.15
C ALA A 49 -13.18 9.30 -13.26
N GLY A 50 -12.53 9.34 -14.44
CA GLY A 50 -12.31 10.60 -15.17
C GLY A 50 -11.16 11.53 -14.77
N ALA A 51 -10.41 11.30 -13.70
CA ALA A 51 -9.32 12.19 -13.27
C ALA A 51 -7.89 11.68 -13.59
N THR A 52 -7.75 10.74 -14.54
CA THR A 52 -6.49 10.02 -14.82
C THR A 52 -5.34 10.90 -15.35
N TYR A 53 -5.60 12.14 -15.77
CA TYR A 53 -4.56 13.09 -16.16
C TYR A 53 -3.93 13.83 -14.95
N LEU A 54 -4.65 13.96 -13.83
CA LEU A 54 -4.20 14.74 -12.68
C LEU A 54 -3.81 13.88 -11.47
N ASP A 55 -4.44 12.71 -11.27
CA ASP A 55 -4.12 11.86 -10.13
C ASP A 55 -4.13 10.35 -10.44
N GLY A 56 -3.04 9.69 -10.09
CA GLY A 56 -3.08 8.33 -9.53
C GLY A 56 -2.96 7.14 -10.48
N PHE A 57 -3.31 7.22 -11.77
CA PHE A 57 -3.25 6.03 -12.63
C PHE A 57 -1.80 5.64 -12.97
N ARG A 58 -1.34 4.53 -12.39
CA ARG A 58 -0.01 3.96 -12.57
C ARG A 58 -0.15 2.54 -13.09
N ARG A 59 0.06 2.35 -14.39
CA ARG A 59 0.11 1.03 -14.99
C ARG A 59 1.15 1.02 -16.08
N ASP A 60 2.29 0.39 -15.81
CA ASP A 60 3.36 0.19 -16.79
C ASP A 60 2.90 -0.81 -17.86
N PRO A 61 2.67 -0.38 -19.13
CA PRO A 61 2.14 -1.28 -20.16
C PRO A 61 3.11 -2.39 -20.55
N GLU A 62 4.42 -2.12 -20.54
CA GLU A 62 5.44 -3.10 -20.93
C GLU A 62 5.54 -4.19 -19.88
N ARG A 63 5.61 -3.81 -18.60
CA ARG A 63 5.61 -4.78 -17.50
C ARG A 63 4.29 -5.52 -17.39
N MET A 64 3.17 -4.88 -17.71
CA MET A 64 1.86 -5.54 -17.76
C MET A 64 1.83 -6.66 -18.80
N ALA A 65 2.48 -6.47 -19.96
CA ALA A 65 2.58 -7.47 -21.01
C ALA A 65 3.58 -8.59 -20.67
N THR A 66 4.74 -8.23 -20.12
CA THR A 66 5.91 -9.13 -20.05
C THR A 66 6.20 -9.72 -18.67
N VAL A 67 5.78 -9.06 -17.59
CA VAL A 67 6.11 -9.45 -16.21
C VAL A 67 4.86 -9.93 -15.47
N VAL A 68 4.62 -11.24 -15.50
CA VAL A 68 3.44 -11.89 -14.89
C VAL A 68 3.20 -11.45 -13.45
N LYS A 69 4.25 -11.39 -12.63
CA LYS A 69 4.16 -11.01 -11.22
C LYS A 69 3.71 -9.58 -11.02
N TYR A 70 4.19 -8.64 -11.83
CA TYR A 70 3.74 -7.25 -11.83
C TYR A 70 2.27 -7.15 -12.18
N ARG A 71 1.85 -7.83 -13.26
CA ARG A 71 0.44 -7.86 -13.66
C ARG A 71 -0.48 -8.39 -12.57
N ASN A 72 -0.12 -9.51 -11.95
CA ASN A 72 -0.92 -10.10 -10.87
C ASN A 72 -0.98 -9.15 -9.67
N GLY A 73 0.17 -8.63 -9.23
CA GLY A 73 0.23 -7.66 -8.14
C GLY A 73 -0.62 -6.43 -8.41
N TRP A 74 -0.56 -5.88 -9.63
CA TRP A 74 -1.37 -4.73 -10.03
C TRP A 74 -2.87 -4.99 -9.93
N GLN A 75 -3.34 -6.15 -10.41
CA GLN A 75 -4.75 -6.53 -10.30
C GLN A 75 -5.17 -6.66 -8.83
N ASP A 76 -4.39 -7.39 -8.04
CA ASP A 76 -4.67 -7.64 -6.62
C ASP A 76 -4.68 -6.33 -5.82
N GLY A 77 -3.74 -5.42 -6.10
CA GLY A 77 -3.65 -4.10 -5.48
C GLY A 77 -4.83 -3.20 -5.86
N PHE A 78 -5.19 -3.16 -7.15
CA PHE A 78 -6.32 -2.39 -7.64
C PHE A 78 -7.63 -2.85 -7.00
N GLU A 79 -7.94 -4.15 -7.06
CA GLU A 79 -9.17 -4.71 -6.49
C GLU A 79 -9.25 -4.47 -4.99
N HIS A 80 -8.15 -4.71 -4.27
CA HIS A 80 -8.13 -4.54 -2.82
C HIS A 80 -8.38 -3.08 -2.42
N CYS A 81 -7.64 -2.14 -2.99
CA CYS A 81 -7.77 -0.73 -2.65
C CYS A 81 -9.04 -0.07 -3.23
N TYR A 82 -9.61 -0.63 -4.29
CA TYR A 82 -10.92 -0.25 -4.80
C TYR A 82 -12.04 -0.73 -3.86
N ALA A 83 -11.97 -1.97 -3.38
CA ALA A 83 -12.94 -2.54 -2.45
C ALA A 83 -12.96 -1.81 -1.09
N ASP A 84 -11.79 -1.40 -0.59
CA ASP A 84 -11.62 -0.64 0.66
C ASP A 84 -12.24 0.78 0.58
N ASN A 85 -12.47 1.31 -0.62
CA ASN A 85 -13.14 2.61 -0.83
C ASN A 85 -14.65 2.50 -1.04
N ARG A 86 -15.25 1.30 -1.05
CA ARG A 86 -16.70 1.19 -1.04
C ARG A 86 -17.21 1.51 0.36
N SER A 87 -18.06 2.53 0.47
CA SER A 87 -18.83 2.83 1.69
C SER A 87 -19.85 1.74 2.05
N ASP A 88 -20.06 0.77 1.16
CA ASP A 88 -21.16 -0.21 1.22
C ASP A 88 -20.91 -1.38 2.20
N TYR A 89 -19.97 -1.22 3.15
CA TYR A 89 -19.78 -2.16 4.27
C TYR A 89 -20.59 -1.77 5.52
N LEU A 90 -21.62 -0.91 5.38
CA LEU A 90 -22.62 -0.59 6.41
C LEU A 90 -24.03 -0.66 5.83
#